data_AF-A0A2D6Y8G3-F1
#
_entry.id   AF-A0A2D6Y8G3-F1
#
_cell.length_a   1.000
_cell.length_b   1.000
_cell.length_c   1.000
_cell.angle_alpha   90.00
_cell.angle_beta   90.00
_cell.angle_gamma   90.00
#
_symmetry.space_group_name_H-M   'P 1'
#
loop_
_entity.id
_entity.type
_entity.pdbx_description
1 polymer ?
#
loop_
_entity_poly.entity_id
_entity_poly.type
_entity_poly.pdbx_seq_one_letter_code
_entity_poly.pdbx_strand_id
1 'polypeptide(L)' 'MTVVFVNPRSSKAKNRLANEMNNDNRMEIEQICDERIFAVSLSGDYCCWIKHYDDPHFDYLHTLP' A
#
# COMPACT_ATOMS: atom_id res chain seq x y z
N MET A 1 9.89 -12.17 0.31
CA MET A 1 8.80 -11.20 0.11
C MET A 1 8.79 -10.24 1.28
N THR A 2 8.87 -8.94 1.00
CA THR A 2 8.77 -7.89 2.02
C THR A 2 7.32 -7.43 2.04
N VAL A 3 6.62 -7.66 3.13
CA VAL A 3 5.24 -7.20 3.34
C VAL A 3 5.29 -5.85 4.05
N VAL A 4 4.45 -4.92 3.62
CA VAL A 4 4.29 -3.59 4.22
C VAL A 4 2.85 -3.35 4.59
N PHE A 5 2.65 -2.53 5.61
CA PHE A 5 1.34 -2.10 6.04
C PHE A 5 1.10 -0.70 5.52
N VAL A 6 -0.02 -0.53 4.81
CA VAL A 6 -0.43 0.76 4.28
C VAL A 6 -1.60 1.29 5.08
N ASN A 7 -1.55 2.55 5.50
CA ASN A 7 -2.70 3.17 6.15
C ASN A 7 -3.38 4.13 5.17
N PRO A 8 -4.61 3.83 4.69
CA PRO A 8 -5.26 4.68 3.71
C PRO A 8 -5.68 6.02 4.33
N ARG A 9 -5.06 7.10 3.86
CA ARG A 9 -5.33 8.47 4.32
C ARG A 9 -6.49 9.10 3.55
N SER A 10 -6.49 8.96 2.23
CA SER A 10 -7.52 9.52 1.35
C SER A 10 -8.79 8.66 1.32
N SER A 11 -9.96 9.28 1.10
CA SER A 11 -11.22 8.54 0.92
C SER A 11 -11.14 7.53 -0.23
N LYS A 12 -10.38 7.85 -1.29
CA LYS A 12 -10.13 6.95 -2.42
C LYS A 12 -9.38 5.69 -1.99
N ALA A 13 -8.32 5.85 -1.19
CA ALA A 13 -7.55 4.74 -0.66
C ALA A 13 -8.37 3.87 0.29
N LYS A 14 -9.22 4.48 1.14
CA LYS A 14 -10.13 3.75 2.03
C LYS A 14 -11.15 2.90 1.25
N ASN A 15 -11.71 3.45 0.18
CA ASN A 15 -12.62 2.71 -0.68
C ASN A 15 -11.91 1.56 -1.41
N ARG A 16 -10.66 1.75 -1.85
CA ARG A 16 -9.86 0.68 -2.46
C ARG A 16 -9.53 -0.42 -1.47
N LEU A 17 -9.16 -0.06 -0.25
CA LEU A 17 -8.93 -1.03 0.82
C LEU A 17 -10.17 -1.93 1.04
N ALA A 18 -11.35 -1.31 1.11
CA ALA A 18 -12.60 -2.04 1.34
C ALA A 18 -13.03 -2.91 0.14
N ASN A 19 -12.88 -2.42 -1.09
CA ASN A 19 -13.44 -3.06 -2.28
C ASN A 19 -12.45 -3.96 -3.03
N GLU A 20 -11.18 -3.58 -3.09
CA GLU A 20 -10.16 -4.24 -3.93
C GLU A 20 -9.13 -5.02 -3.09
N MET A 21 -9.03 -4.73 -1.79
CA MET A 21 -8.06 -5.37 -0.89
C MET A 21 -8.72 -6.18 0.24
N ASN A 22 -10.03 -6.44 0.18
CA ASN A 22 -10.77 -7.20 1.21
C ASN A 22 -10.63 -6.68 2.64
N ASN A 23 -10.46 -5.36 2.82
CA ASN A 23 -10.10 -4.71 4.09
C ASN A 23 -8.74 -5.14 4.68
N ASP A 24 -7.88 -5.81 3.90
CA ASP A 24 -6.52 -6.18 4.29
C ASP A 24 -5.56 -5.08 3.89
N ASN A 25 -4.90 -4.47 4.87
CA ASN A 25 -3.99 -3.35 4.68
C ASN A 25 -2.54 -3.80 4.43
N ARG A 26 -2.31 -5.09 4.23
CA ARG A 26 -1.02 -5.66 3.89
C ARG A 26 -0.83 -5.67 2.38
N MET A 27 0.35 -5.21 1.97
CA MET A 27 0.78 -5.25 0.58
C MET A 27 2.18 -5.84 0.47
N GLU A 28 2.45 -6.56 -0.60
CA GLU A 28 3.75 -7.13 -0.93
C GLU A 28 4.50 -6.19 -1.85
N ILE A 29 5.77 -5.91 -1.52
CA ILE A 29 6.62 -5.11 -2.39
C ILE A 29 7.21 -6.01 -3.47
N GLU A 30 6.88 -5.69 -4.71
CA GLU A 30 7.41 -6.34 -5.91
C GLU A 30 8.61 -5.56 -6.47
N GLN A 31 8.60 -4.22 -6.38
CA GLN A 31 9.71 -3.39 -6.85
C GLN A 31 9.98 -2.22 -5.90
N ILE A 32 11.26 -1.87 -5.76
CA ILE A 32 11.71 -0.70 -5.00
C ILE A 32 12.45 0.21 -5.95
N CYS A 33 12.06 1.48 -5.98
CA CYS A 33 12.78 2.56 -6.64
C CYS A 33 13.21 3.61 -5.61
N ASP A 34 14.07 4.53 -6.02
CA ASP A 34 14.63 5.55 -5.13
C ASP A 34 13.57 6.45 -4.46
N GLU A 35 12.45 6.73 -5.14
CA GLU A 35 11.40 7.64 -4.65
C GLU A 35 10.10 6.94 -4.23
N ARG A 36 9.93 5.66 -4.63
CA ARG A 36 8.66 4.95 -4.51
C ARG A 36 8.84 3.44 -4.52
N ILE A 37 7.86 2.73 -3.99
CA ILE A 37 7.74 1.28 -4.06
C ILE A 37 6.54 0.90 -4.90
N PHE A 38 6.64 -0.22 -5.60
CA PHE A 38 5.52 -0.89 -6.23
C PHE A 38 5.03 -1.98 -5.29
N ALA A 39 3.81 -1.83 -4.79
CA ALA A 39 3.20 -2.74 -3.85
C ALA A 39 1.94 -3.36 -4.46
N VAL A 40 1.69 -4.63 -4.16
CA VAL A 40 0.53 -5.40 -4.60
C VAL A 40 -0.23 -5.90 -3.37
N SER A 41 -1.56 -5.83 -3.36
CA SER A 41 -2.37 -6.39 -2.28
C SER A 41 -2.15 -7.89 -2.17
N LEU A 42 -2.33 -8.45 -0.97
CA LEU A 42 -2.28 -9.91 -0.79
C LEU A 42 -3.35 -10.66 -1.60
N SER A 43 -4.45 -9.99 -1.95
CA SER A 43 -5.46 -10.55 -2.85
C SER A 43 -4.99 -10.65 -4.30
N GLY A 44 -3.97 -9.89 -4.70
CA GLY A 44 -3.51 -9.77 -6.08
C GLY A 44 -4.38 -8.86 -6.95
N ASP A 45 -5.52 -8.39 -6.44
CA ASP A 45 -6.49 -7.60 -7.21
C ASP A 45 -6.11 -6.12 -7.35
N TYR A 46 -5.23 -5.62 -6.48
CA TYR A 46 -4.82 -4.23 -6.46
C TYR A 46 -3.30 -4.07 -6.44
N CYS A 47 -2.79 -3.19 -7.28
CA CYS A 47 -1.39 -2.78 -7.23
C CYS A 47 -1.26 -1.26 -7.37
N CYS A 48 -0.28 -0.69 -6.70
CA CYS A 48 0.00 0.73 -6.82
C CYS A 48 1.44 1.09 -6.51
N TRP A 49 1.83 2.27 -6.99
CA TRP A 49 3.05 2.93 -6.57
C TRP A 49 2.76 3.77 -5.33
N ILE A 50 3.58 3.60 -4.30
CA ILE A 50 3.52 4.34 -3.04
C ILE A 50 4.82 5.12 -2.92
N LYS A 51 4.75 6.42 -2.72
CA LYS A 51 5.95 7.24 -2.48
C LYS A 51 6.54 6.94 -1.10
N HIS A 52 7.86 6.96 -0.98
CA HIS A 52 8.51 6.84 0.34
C HIS A 52 8.16 8.01 1.28
N TYR A 53 7.92 9.18 0.70
CA TYR A 53 7.61 10.41 1.43
C TYR A 53 6.41 11.12 0.81
N ASP A 54 5.53 11.66 1.67
CA ASP A 54 4.37 12.49 1.33
C ASP A 54 3.45 11.87 0.26
N ASP A 55 3.14 10.57 0.41
CA ASP A 55 2.17 9.94 -0.45
C ASP A 55 0.75 10.48 -0.15
N PRO A 56 -0.01 10.92 -1.15
CA PRO A 56 -1.32 11.54 -0.94
C PRO A 56 -2.40 10.52 -0.55
N HIS A 57 -2.15 9.22 -0.74
CA HIS A 57 -3.14 8.17 -0.59
C HIS A 57 -2.87 7.26 0.60
N PHE A 58 -1.61 6.90 0.86
CA PHE A 58 -1.23 5.92 1.87
C PHE A 58 -0.12 6.44 2.79
N ASP A 59 -0.29 6.34 4.10
CA ASP A 59 0.85 6.46 5.00
C ASP A 59 1.60 5.11 5.02
N TYR A 60 2.88 5.17 4.69
CA TYR A 60 3.76 4.00 4.63
C TYR A 60 4.32 3.67 6.02
N LEU A 61 4.01 2.47 6.54
CA LEU A 61 4.57 1.96 7.78
C LEU A 61 5.56 0.83 7.46
N HIS A 62 6.87 1.13 7.53
CA HIS A 62 7.95 0.18 7.25
C HIS A 62 8.04 -0.94 8.31
N THR A 63 7.36 -0.80 9.45
CA THR A 63 7.31 -1.78 10.54
C THR A 63 5.95 -1.76 11.22
N LEU A 64 5.46 -2.94 11.62
CA LEU A 64 4.34 -3.10 12.54
C LEU A 64 4.53 -2.21 13.79
N PRO A 65 3.47 -1.63 14.37
CA PRO A 65 3.52 -1.19 15.76
C PRO A 65 3.81 -2.37 16.71
#